data_AF-A0AAD7XSL7-F1
#
_entry.id   AF-A0AAD7XSL7-F1
#
_cell.length_a   1.000
_cell.length_b   1.000
_cell.length_c   1.000
_cell.angle_alpha   90.00
_cell.angle_beta   90.00
_cell.angle_gamma   90.00
#
_symmetry.space_group_name_H-M   'P 1'
#
loop_
_entity.id
_entity.type
_entity.pdbx_description
1 polymer ?
#
loop_
_entity_poly.entity_id
_entity_poly.type
_entity_poly.pdbx_seq_one_letter_code
_entity_poly.pdbx_strand_id
1 'polypeptide(L)'
;MLGRFPFSTCAYLQQHHKLTALPAKYLIPMFSKLSPFTATQSSFNVKALYPPRSFPIKPNDFRVTVISGKKAVSKHAVYRRRASRRLKSAVEVIFPEQAPKGMDYIFYTNANIVNLPWKDLLQQVSKAAGTIQHKISKRKKTSS
;
A
#
# COMPACT_ATOMS: atom_id res chain seq x y z
N MET A 1 -38.85 59.83 48.38
CA MET A 1 -38.97 58.39 48.71
C MET A 1 -39.13 57.63 47.42
N LEU A 2 -38.06 56.98 46.94
CA LEU A 2 -38.03 56.29 45.65
C LEU A 2 -37.80 54.79 45.89
N GLY A 3 -38.62 54.00 45.22
CA GLY A 3 -38.90 52.59 45.51
C GLY A 3 -37.76 51.62 45.20
N ARG A 4 -37.83 50.48 45.89
CA ARG A 4 -37.00 49.29 45.69
C ARG A 4 -37.31 48.65 44.33
N PHE A 5 -36.30 48.52 43.47
CA PHE A 5 -36.36 47.63 42.31
C PHE A 5 -35.96 46.21 42.72
N PRO A 6 -36.74 45.16 42.40
CA PRO A 6 -36.34 43.78 42.67
C PRO A 6 -35.27 43.35 41.67
N PHE A 7 -34.15 42.82 42.18
CA PHE A 7 -33.15 42.14 41.38
C PHE A 7 -33.77 40.88 40.77
N SER A 8 -34.06 40.94 39.48
CA SER A 8 -34.35 39.77 38.65
C SER A 8 -33.10 38.90 38.57
N THR A 9 -33.15 37.70 39.16
CA THR A 9 -32.09 36.71 39.05
C THR A 9 -32.06 36.18 37.61
N CYS A 10 -31.01 36.56 36.90
CA CYS A 10 -30.70 36.11 35.55
C CYS A 10 -30.29 34.63 35.60
N ALA A 11 -31.28 33.72 35.54
CA ALA A 11 -31.06 32.29 35.38
C ALA A 11 -30.92 31.98 33.88
N TYR A 12 -29.79 32.36 33.27
CA TYR A 12 -29.51 32.04 31.88
C TYR A 12 -28.06 31.56 31.72
N LEU A 13 -27.93 30.35 31.16
CA LEU A 13 -26.71 29.70 30.64
C LEU A 13 -25.79 28.97 31.63
N GLN A 14 -26.28 27.84 32.13
CA GLN A 14 -25.43 26.64 32.24
C GLN A 14 -25.97 25.55 31.33
N GLN A 15 -25.84 25.75 30.02
CA GLN A 15 -25.92 24.65 29.06
C GLN A 15 -24.60 23.87 29.14
N HIS A 16 -24.50 22.97 30.12
CA HIS A 16 -23.54 21.89 30.05
C HIS A 16 -23.91 21.04 28.83
N HIS A 17 -23.20 21.24 27.71
CA HIS A 17 -23.19 20.24 26.65
C HIS A 17 -22.64 18.95 27.25
N LYS A 18 -23.54 18.08 27.73
CA LYS A 18 -23.22 16.69 28.02
C LYS A 18 -22.65 16.14 26.72
N LEU A 19 -21.33 16.03 26.64
CA LEU A 19 -20.67 15.20 25.66
C LEU A 19 -21.23 13.81 25.89
N THR A 20 -22.19 13.41 25.07
CA THR A 20 -22.75 12.06 25.10
C THR A 20 -21.59 11.15 24.78
N ALA A 21 -21.15 10.39 25.79
CA ALA A 21 -20.07 9.44 25.61
C ALA A 21 -20.43 8.55 24.42
N LEU A 22 -19.58 8.53 23.39
CA LEU A 22 -19.77 7.63 22.26
C LEU A 22 -19.83 6.20 22.85
N PRO A 23 -20.91 5.44 22.60
CA PRO A 23 -21.03 4.13 23.20
C PRO A 23 -19.86 3.27 22.71
N ALA A 24 -19.29 2.49 23.64
CA ALA A 24 -18.02 1.78 23.45
C ALA A 24 -17.95 0.96 22.15
N LYS A 25 -19.10 0.47 21.66
CA LYS A 25 -19.25 -0.21 20.37
C LYS A 25 -18.66 0.54 19.17
N TYR A 26 -18.66 1.88 19.17
CA TYR A 26 -18.08 2.69 18.09
C TYR A 26 -16.60 3.00 18.30
N LEU A 27 -16.07 2.81 19.51
CA LEU A 27 -14.66 3.04 19.83
C LEU A 27 -13.79 1.82 19.49
N ILE A 28 -14.35 0.61 19.58
CA ILE A 28 -13.64 -0.64 19.27
C ILE A 28 -12.94 -0.60 17.90
N PRO A 29 -13.60 -0.25 16.78
CA PRO A 29 -12.92 -0.21 15.47
C PRO A 29 -11.91 0.94 15.34
N MET A 30 -12.05 2.04 16.10
CA MET A 30 -11.08 3.14 16.08
C MET A 30 -9.77 2.78 16.79
N PHE A 31 -9.84 1.98 17.87
CA PHE A 31 -8.68 1.64 18.69
C PHE A 31 -8.17 0.20 18.49
N SER A 32 -8.92 -0.67 17.80
CA SER A 32 -8.41 -1.97 17.40
C SER A 32 -7.40 -1.79 16.27
N LYS A 33 -6.10 -1.91 16.59
CA LYS A 33 -5.09 -2.18 15.56
C LYS A 33 -5.56 -3.41 14.78
N LEU A 34 -5.61 -3.31 13.44
CA LEU A 34 -5.92 -4.43 12.57
C LEU A 34 -5.13 -5.65 13.04
N SER A 35 -5.82 -6.77 13.31
CA SER A 35 -5.17 -7.95 13.84
C SER A 35 -4.06 -8.39 12.88
N PRO A 36 -2.89 -8.82 13.39
CA PRO A 36 -1.81 -9.36 12.55
C PRO A 36 -2.26 -10.60 11.76
N PHE A 37 -3.43 -11.16 12.08
CA PHE A 37 -4.08 -12.25 11.37
C PHE A 37 -4.68 -11.87 10.01
N THR A 38 -4.82 -10.58 9.72
CA THR A 38 -4.95 -10.11 8.33
C THR A 38 -3.57 -10.14 7.67
N ALA A 39 -3.01 -11.34 7.54
CA ALA A 39 -1.80 -11.56 6.77
C ALA A 39 -2.01 -10.95 5.40
N THR A 40 -1.25 -9.90 5.09
CA THR A 40 -1.33 -9.21 3.81
C THR A 40 -1.19 -10.25 2.70
N GLN A 41 -2.26 -10.49 1.94
CA GLN A 41 -2.30 -11.47 0.83
C GLN A 41 -1.37 -11.09 -0.34
N SER A 42 -0.48 -10.11 -0.14
CA SER A 42 0.47 -9.63 -1.13
C SER A 42 1.48 -10.73 -1.44
N SER A 43 1.50 -11.18 -2.69
CA SER A 43 2.42 -12.22 -3.14
C SER A 43 3.84 -11.71 -3.34
N PHE A 44 4.02 -10.40 -3.53
CA PHE A 44 5.31 -9.74 -3.66
C PHE A 44 5.26 -8.27 -3.19
N ASN A 45 6.44 -7.66 -3.10
CA ASN A 45 6.62 -6.21 -3.00
C ASN A 45 7.52 -5.75 -4.15
N VAL A 46 7.29 -4.56 -4.69
CA VAL A 46 8.06 -4.01 -5.82
C VAL A 46 8.61 -2.64 -5.49
N LYS A 47 9.87 -2.42 -5.85
CA LYS A 47 10.54 -1.11 -5.83
C LYS A 47 10.98 -0.75 -7.24
N ALA A 48 10.52 0.39 -7.73
CA ALA A 48 11.06 1.03 -8.92
C ALA A 48 12.23 1.92 -8.49
N LEU A 49 13.42 1.67 -9.03
CA LEU A 49 14.58 2.52 -8.79
C LEU A 49 14.54 3.70 -9.77
N TYR A 50 14.57 4.90 -9.21
CA TYR A 50 14.62 6.16 -9.95
C TYR A 50 15.57 7.14 -9.23
N PRO A 51 16.49 7.83 -9.93
CA PRO A 51 16.78 7.74 -11.36
C PRO A 51 17.39 6.38 -11.76
N PRO A 52 17.31 5.98 -13.04
CA PRO A 52 18.03 4.79 -13.52
C PRO A 52 19.51 4.94 -13.17
N ARG A 53 20.11 3.89 -12.61
CA ARG A 53 21.56 3.88 -12.37
C ARG A 53 22.25 4.11 -13.71
N SER A 54 23.42 4.74 -13.70
CA SER A 54 24.23 5.21 -14.84
C SER A 54 24.63 4.17 -15.90
N PHE A 55 24.03 2.98 -15.90
CA PHE A 55 24.12 2.03 -17.00
C PHE A 55 23.05 2.39 -18.04
N PRO A 56 23.39 2.50 -19.34
CA PRO A 56 22.41 2.84 -20.36
C PRO A 56 21.38 1.72 -20.47
N ILE A 57 20.23 1.88 -19.84
CA ILE A 57 19.02 1.15 -20.17
C ILE A 57 18.53 1.79 -21.46
N LYS A 58 18.28 0.99 -22.50
CA LYS A 58 17.65 1.52 -23.72
C LYS A 58 16.34 2.21 -23.29
N PRO A 59 16.00 3.39 -23.81
CA PRO A 59 14.86 4.16 -23.33
C PRO A 59 13.52 3.40 -23.41
N ASN A 60 13.45 2.36 -24.24
CA ASN A 60 12.28 1.48 -24.38
C ASN A 60 12.32 0.18 -23.58
N ASP A 61 13.44 -0.13 -22.90
CA ASP A 61 13.58 -1.35 -22.11
C ASP A 61 13.25 -1.13 -20.63
N PHE A 62 12.93 -2.22 -19.95
CA PHE A 62 12.85 -2.31 -18.51
C PHE A 62 13.71 -3.48 -18.03
N ARG A 63 14.28 -3.38 -16.83
CA ARG A 63 15.03 -4.48 -16.22
C ARG A 63 14.36 -4.92 -14.94
N VAL A 64 14.28 -6.23 -14.73
CA VAL A 64 13.62 -6.81 -13.56
C VAL A 64 14.56 -7.74 -12.83
N THR A 65 14.77 -7.45 -11.55
CA THR A 65 15.45 -8.33 -10.60
C THR A 65 14.43 -8.92 -9.64
N VAL A 66 14.39 -10.25 -9.54
CA VAL A 66 13.52 -10.97 -8.60
C VAL A 66 14.34 -11.56 -7.47
N ILE A 67 14.02 -11.15 -6.24
CA ILE A 67 14.69 -11.58 -5.01
C ILE A 67 13.76 -12.53 -4.24
N SER A 68 14.15 -13.80 -4.19
CA SER A 68 13.46 -14.83 -3.42
C SER A 68 14.27 -15.23 -2.19
N GLY A 69 13.91 -14.69 -1.03
CA GLY A 69 14.61 -14.95 0.24
C GLY A 69 14.24 -16.28 0.90
N LYS A 70 15.19 -16.89 1.63
CA LYS A 70 14.97 -18.13 2.41
C LYS A 70 13.83 -18.00 3.43
N LYS A 71 13.78 -16.89 4.16
CA LYS A 71 12.75 -16.64 5.20
C LYS A 71 11.43 -16.15 4.62
N ALA A 72 11.47 -15.38 3.53
CA ALA A 72 10.29 -14.78 2.90
C ALA A 72 9.46 -15.79 2.10
N VAL A 73 10.12 -16.77 1.46
CA VAL A 73 9.45 -17.77 0.61
C VAL A 73 9.46 -19.15 1.26
N SER A 74 10.64 -19.76 1.40
CA SER A 74 10.80 -21.10 1.98
C SER A 74 12.28 -21.48 2.14
N LYS A 75 12.57 -22.39 3.09
CA LYS A 75 13.87 -23.05 3.24
C LYS A 75 14.25 -23.87 2.00
N HIS A 76 13.30 -24.45 1.27
CA HIS A 76 13.59 -25.27 0.10
C HIS A 76 13.85 -24.42 -1.15
N ALA A 77 14.93 -24.75 -1.88
CA ALA A 77 15.32 -24.04 -3.10
C ALA A 77 14.29 -24.18 -4.23
N VAL A 78 13.58 -25.30 -4.28
CA VAL A 78 12.55 -25.57 -5.29
C VAL A 78 11.42 -24.54 -5.22
N TYR A 79 10.90 -24.26 -4.01
CA TYR A 79 9.86 -23.25 -3.82
C TYR A 79 10.33 -21.84 -4.18
N ARG A 80 11.58 -21.49 -3.86
CA ARG A 80 12.17 -20.20 -4.25
C ARG A 80 12.27 -20.07 -5.77
N ARG A 81 12.79 -21.09 -6.46
CA ARG A 81 12.87 -21.12 -7.93
C ARG A 81 11.50 -21.07 -8.57
N ARG A 82 10.51 -21.78 -8.04
CA ARG A 82 9.12 -21.74 -8.51
C ARG A 82 8.53 -20.34 -8.36
N ALA A 83 8.72 -19.68 -7.20
CA ALA A 83 8.30 -18.31 -6.97
C ALA A 83 8.93 -17.34 -7.98
N SER A 84 10.25 -17.41 -8.19
CA SER A 84 10.94 -16.57 -9.17
C SER A 84 10.45 -16.80 -10.59
N ARG A 85 10.26 -18.06 -11.01
CA ARG A 85 9.75 -18.41 -12.34
C ARG A 85 8.35 -17.85 -12.57
N ARG A 86 7.43 -18.09 -11.63
CA ARG A 86 6.05 -17.58 -11.72
C ARG A 86 6.03 -16.06 -11.86
N LEU A 87 6.79 -15.35 -11.03
CA LEU A 87 6.81 -13.90 -11.09
C LEU A 87 7.42 -13.37 -12.39
N LYS A 88 8.54 -13.95 -12.85
CA LYS A 88 9.15 -13.57 -14.12
C LYS A 88 8.18 -13.72 -15.29
N SER A 89 7.52 -14.87 -15.39
CA SER A 89 6.52 -15.10 -16.44
C SER A 89 5.35 -14.11 -16.34
N ALA A 90 4.91 -13.74 -15.13
CA ALA A 90 3.81 -12.79 -14.97
C ALA A 90 4.22 -11.37 -15.38
N VAL A 91 5.46 -10.99 -15.06
CA VAL A 91 6.08 -9.74 -15.48
C VAL A 91 6.23 -9.68 -17.00
N GLU A 92 6.72 -10.75 -17.63
CA GLU A 92 6.87 -10.85 -19.10
C GLU A 92 5.55 -10.60 -19.84
N VAL A 93 4.42 -11.02 -19.26
CA VAL A 93 3.09 -10.81 -19.85
C VAL A 93 2.58 -9.37 -19.66
N ILE A 94 2.73 -8.79 -18.47
CA ILE A 94 2.06 -7.50 -18.11
C ILE A 94 2.96 -6.28 -18.37
N PHE A 95 4.25 -6.38 -18.07
CA PHE A 95 5.14 -5.21 -18.05
C PHE A 95 5.35 -4.54 -19.42
N PRO A 96 5.45 -5.27 -20.55
CA PRO A 96 5.62 -4.63 -21.85
C PRO A 96 4.54 -3.60 -22.19
N GLU A 97 3.31 -3.83 -21.73
CA GLU A 97 2.16 -2.95 -22.00
C GLU A 97 1.98 -1.86 -20.94
N GLN A 98 2.17 -2.19 -19.67
CA GLN A 98 1.72 -1.34 -18.56
C GLN A 98 2.86 -0.67 -17.78
N ALA A 99 4.08 -1.20 -17.82
CA ALA A 99 5.16 -0.71 -16.99
C ALA A 99 5.83 0.54 -17.61
N PRO A 100 6.17 1.54 -16.79
CA PRO A 100 7.02 2.65 -17.21
C PRO A 100 8.38 2.17 -17.77
N LYS A 101 8.72 2.60 -18.98
CA LYS A 101 9.99 2.23 -19.64
C LYS A 101 11.17 3.02 -19.05
N GLY A 102 12.39 2.49 -19.22
CA GLY A 102 13.63 3.12 -18.77
C GLY A 102 13.87 3.01 -17.27
N MET A 103 13.33 1.98 -16.60
CA MET A 103 13.43 1.79 -15.16
C MET A 103 13.95 0.40 -14.76
N ASP A 104 14.60 0.36 -13.61
CA ASP A 104 14.98 -0.87 -12.93
C ASP A 104 13.95 -1.23 -11.84
N TYR A 105 13.42 -2.45 -11.91
CA TYR A 105 12.46 -2.98 -10.95
C TYR A 105 13.08 -4.07 -10.08
N ILE A 106 12.92 -3.94 -8.77
CA ILE A 106 13.29 -4.98 -7.82
C ILE A 106 12.02 -5.54 -7.19
N PHE A 107 11.80 -6.83 -7.37
CA PHE A 107 10.72 -7.57 -6.74
C PHE A 107 11.23 -8.39 -5.57
N TYR A 108 10.52 -8.35 -4.45
CA TYR A 108 10.71 -9.22 -3.30
C TYR A 108 9.52 -10.17 -3.20
N THR A 109 9.76 -11.47 -3.35
CA THR A 109 8.70 -12.48 -3.34
C THR A 109 8.38 -12.96 -1.93
N ASN A 110 7.11 -13.22 -1.67
CA ASN A 110 6.61 -13.86 -0.44
C ASN A 110 6.16 -15.30 -0.70
N ALA A 111 5.99 -16.10 0.35
CA ALA A 111 5.58 -17.50 0.26
C ALA A 111 4.26 -17.72 -0.52
N ASN A 112 3.31 -16.78 -0.39
CA ASN A 112 1.98 -16.86 -1.02
C ASN A 112 2.04 -17.04 -2.55
N ILE A 113 3.07 -16.52 -3.22
CA ILE A 113 3.19 -16.56 -4.68
C ILE A 113 3.28 -17.99 -5.27
N VAL A 114 3.73 -18.95 -4.45
CA VAL A 114 3.97 -20.33 -4.88
C VAL A 114 2.66 -21.02 -5.28
N ASN A 115 1.59 -20.75 -4.51
CA ASN A 115 0.29 -21.39 -4.66
C ASN A 115 -0.81 -20.43 -5.15
N LEU A 116 -0.53 -19.13 -5.27
CA LEU A 116 -1.49 -18.15 -5.77
C LEU A 116 -1.98 -18.53 -7.18
N PRO A 117 -3.30 -18.50 -7.47
CA PRO A 117 -3.82 -18.70 -8.82
C PRO A 117 -3.16 -17.77 -9.84
N TRP A 118 -2.97 -18.25 -11.07
CA TRP A 118 -2.25 -17.51 -12.10
C TRP A 118 -2.93 -16.18 -12.46
N LYS A 119 -4.26 -16.19 -12.59
CA LYS A 119 -5.07 -15.00 -12.88
C LYS A 119 -4.89 -13.92 -11.81
N ASP A 120 -4.91 -14.31 -10.54
CA ASP A 120 -4.74 -13.39 -9.43
C ASP A 120 -3.32 -12.81 -9.39
N LEU A 121 -2.31 -13.62 -9.75
CA LEU A 121 -0.93 -13.13 -9.87
C LEU A 121 -0.82 -12.05 -10.94
N LEU A 122 -1.39 -12.27 -12.13
CA LEU A 122 -1.41 -11.28 -13.21
C LEU A 122 -2.11 -9.99 -12.76
N GLN A 123 -3.23 -10.11 -12.06
CA GLN A 123 -3.95 -8.96 -11.51
C GLN A 123 -3.12 -8.18 -10.49
N GLN A 124 -2.40 -8.87 -9.58
CA GLN A 124 -1.51 -8.22 -8.63
C GLN A 124 -0.35 -7.49 -9.33
N VAL A 125 0.23 -8.08 -10.38
CA VAL A 125 1.30 -7.47 -11.19
C VAL A 125 0.80 -6.24 -11.94
N SER A 126 -0.37 -6.32 -12.58
CA SER A 126 -1.02 -5.18 -13.25
C SER A 126 -1.29 -4.03 -12.27
N LYS A 127 -1.89 -4.33 -11.11
CA LYS A 127 -2.14 -3.32 -10.06
C LYS A 127 -0.84 -2.68 -9.57
N ALA A 128 0.23 -3.45 -9.45
CA ALA A 128 1.53 -2.94 -9.06
C ALA A 128 2.11 -1.98 -10.10
N ALA A 129 2.03 -2.32 -11.39
CA ALA A 129 2.46 -1.44 -12.49
C ALA A 129 1.71 -0.10 -12.48
N GLY A 130 0.37 -0.13 -12.39
CA GLY A 130 -0.45 1.09 -12.31
C GLY A 130 -0.13 1.95 -11.07
N THR A 131 0.13 1.31 -9.93
CA THR A 131 0.54 2.02 -8.71
C THR A 131 1.89 2.74 -8.88
N ILE A 132 2.84 2.10 -9.56
CA ILE A 132 4.14 2.70 -9.85
C ILE A 132 3.98 3.89 -10.81
N GLN A 133 3.20 3.72 -11.88
CA GLN A 133 2.94 4.79 -12.85
C GLN A 133 2.29 6.02 -12.18
N HIS A 134 1.31 5.80 -11.29
CA HIS A 134 0.70 6.86 -10.50
C HIS A 134 1.72 7.57 -9.61
N LYS A 135 2.57 6.83 -8.89
CA LYS A 135 3.61 7.41 -8.02
C LYS A 135 4.62 8.25 -8.79
N ILE A 136 5.02 7.81 -9.99
CA ILE A 136 5.94 8.56 -10.86
C ILE A 136 5.29 9.85 -11.34
N SER A 137 4.03 9.77 -11.80
CA SER A 137 3.27 10.93 -12.27
C SER A 137 3.11 11.97 -11.17
N LYS A 138 2.84 11.54 -9.93
CA LYS A 138 2.76 12.42 -8.77
C LYS A 138 4.08 13.12 -8.46
N ARG A 139 5.22 12.42 -8.56
CA ARG A 139 6.55 13.00 -8.33
C ARG A 139 6.95 14.03 -9.38
N LYS A 140 6.60 13.80 -10.65
CA LYS A 140 6.86 14.77 -11.72
C LYS A 140 6.16 16.12 -11.46
N LYS A 141 4.89 16.07 -11.01
CA LYS A 141 4.11 17.28 -10.67
C LYS A 141 4.71 18.10 -9.52
N THR A 142 5.41 17.48 -8.58
CA THR A 142 6.01 18.18 -7.43
C THR A 142 7.39 18.76 -7.73
N SER A 143 8.03 18.34 -8.82
CA SER A 143 9.35 18.83 -9.24
C SER A 143 9.28 19.88 -10.36
N SER A 144 8.09 20.18 -10.86
CA SER A 144 7.79 21.26 -11.82
C SER A 144 7.24 22.45 -11.05
#